data_AF-A0A2Z6P4V3-F1
#
_entry.id   AF-A0A2Z6P4V3-F1
#
_cell.length_a   1.000
_cell.length_b   1.000
_cell.length_c   1.000
_cell.angle_alpha   90.00
_cell.angle_beta   90.00
_cell.angle_gamma   90.00
#
_symmetry.space_group_name_H-M   'P 1'
#
loop_
_entity.id
_entity.type
_entity.pdbx_description
1 polymer ?
#
loop_
_entity_poly.entity_id
_entity_poly.type
_entity_poly.pdbx_seq_one_letter_code
_entity_poly.pdbx_strand_id
1 'polypeptide(L)'
;MAHFQMCPPETQVKKTTTKRANKRKHEEACVIYEEYDIGDLKESEENQSPFLSVAKRAMREVLRLMSTTNESLWTTNHSNEAVGAILDRQMYMNLNSTFSKLISPNRRVESSKEELIVRSSGKHLVELILDSEKWAKSFPTIVSNAKTVHVFNAGTPENRNGALQAMVGEMHILSPLVPSREFYFIRYCRQFSNNDWVIVDVS
;
A
#
# COMPACT_ATOMS: atom_id res chain seq x y z
N MET A 1 -32.34 16.49 58.68
CA MET A 1 -31.21 17.36 58.29
C MET A 1 -30.20 16.46 57.57
N ALA A 2 -30.25 16.39 56.24
CA ALA A 2 -29.42 15.48 55.45
C ALA A 2 -28.17 16.21 54.97
N HIS A 3 -27.00 15.66 55.28
CA HIS A 3 -25.69 16.20 54.96
C HIS A 3 -25.24 15.67 53.60
N PHE A 4 -25.17 16.53 52.59
CA PHE A 4 -24.64 16.21 51.26
C PHE A 4 -23.12 16.42 51.25
N GLN A 5 -22.36 15.37 50.97
CA GLN A 5 -20.92 15.45 50.73
C GLN A 5 -20.69 15.42 49.21
N MET A 6 -20.12 16.50 48.66
CA MET A 6 -19.78 16.58 47.25
C MET A 6 -18.45 15.87 46.96
N CYS A 7 -18.43 15.00 45.95
CA CYS A 7 -17.19 14.45 45.40
C CYS A 7 -16.37 15.56 44.69
N PRO A 8 -15.03 15.51 44.75
CA PRO A 8 -14.19 16.42 43.98
C PRO A 8 -14.24 16.08 42.48
N PRO A 9 -14.02 17.07 41.59
CA PRO A 9 -14.06 16.84 40.15
C PRO A 9 -12.88 15.98 39.68
N GLU A 10 -13.16 15.05 38.76
CA GLU A 10 -12.14 14.24 38.09
C GLU A 10 -11.18 15.11 37.27
N THR A 11 -9.89 14.85 37.43
CA THR A 11 -8.83 15.47 36.62
C THR A 11 -8.97 15.00 35.17
N GLN A 12 -9.34 15.91 34.27
CA GLN A 12 -9.31 15.71 32.83
C GLN A 12 -7.89 15.33 32.38
N VAL A 13 -7.67 14.06 32.05
CA VAL A 13 -6.44 13.61 31.39
C VAL A 13 -6.42 14.21 29.98
N LYS A 14 -5.55 15.20 29.78
CA LYS A 14 -5.32 15.84 28.48
C LYS A 14 -4.85 14.79 27.45
N LYS A 15 -5.71 14.48 26.47
CA LYS A 15 -5.37 13.75 25.24
C LYS A 15 -4.44 14.61 24.35
N THR A 16 -3.15 14.70 24.66
CA THR A 16 -2.22 15.56 23.89
C THR A 16 -1.01 14.83 23.27
N THR A 17 -0.93 13.50 23.33
CA THR A 17 0.25 12.76 22.84
C THR A 17 0.07 12.08 21.48
N THR A 18 -1.16 11.81 21.01
CA THR A 18 -1.39 11.06 19.76
C THR A 18 -1.17 11.90 18.50
N LYS A 19 -1.64 13.15 18.47
CA LYS A 19 -1.50 14.01 17.27
C LYS A 19 -0.04 14.33 16.93
N ARG A 20 0.80 14.56 17.96
CA ARG A 20 2.21 14.94 17.79
C ARG A 20 3.10 13.73 17.45
N ALA A 21 2.69 12.52 17.82
CA ALA A 21 3.35 11.29 17.41
C ALA A 21 3.01 10.93 15.95
N ASN A 22 1.73 11.06 15.56
CA ASN A 22 1.32 10.84 14.17
C ASN A 22 1.94 11.85 13.21
N LYS A 23 2.02 13.13 13.60
CA LYS A 23 2.68 14.16 12.79
C LYS A 23 4.17 13.90 12.57
N ARG A 24 4.90 13.45 13.61
CA ARG A 24 6.33 13.12 13.49
C ARG A 24 6.59 11.91 12.60
N LYS A 25 5.84 10.81 12.81
CA LYS A 25 5.93 9.63 11.93
C LYS A 25 5.62 9.97 10.48
N HIS A 26 4.67 10.86 10.26
CA HIS A 26 4.31 11.33 8.93
C HIS A 26 5.42 12.16 8.28
N GLU A 27 6.00 13.13 9.01
CA GLU A 27 7.13 13.93 8.52
C GLU A 27 8.33 13.04 8.16
N GLU A 28 8.64 12.05 9.00
CA GLU A 28 9.68 11.05 8.74
C GLU A 28 9.38 10.24 7.47
N ALA A 29 8.14 9.77 7.29
CA ALA A 29 7.74 9.04 6.08
C ALA A 29 7.87 9.91 4.81
N CYS A 30 7.40 11.16 4.84
CA CYS A 30 7.57 12.08 3.71
C CYS A 30 9.04 12.31 3.35
N VAL A 31 9.91 12.49 4.35
CA VAL A 31 11.35 12.67 4.11
C VAL A 31 11.96 11.43 3.46
N ILE A 32 11.59 10.22 3.92
CA ILE A 32 12.05 8.96 3.32
C ILE A 32 11.61 8.86 1.84
N TYR A 33 10.40 9.28 1.52
CA TYR A 33 9.87 9.21 0.15
C TYR A 33 10.43 10.30 -0.79
N GLU A 34 10.77 11.49 -0.28
CA GLU A 34 11.47 12.52 -1.06
C GLU A 34 12.95 12.15 -1.31
N GLU A 35 13.64 11.63 -0.28
CA GLU A 35 15.01 11.11 -0.43
C GLU A 35 15.05 9.95 -1.46
N TYR A 36 13.98 9.16 -1.53
CA TYR A 36 13.80 8.13 -2.55
C TYR A 36 13.71 8.67 -3.99
N ASP A 37 12.90 9.71 -4.24
CA ASP A 37 12.74 10.28 -5.60
C ASP A 37 14.07 10.86 -6.12
N ILE A 38 14.94 11.31 -5.20
CA ILE A 38 16.29 11.83 -5.52
C ILE A 38 17.32 10.70 -5.68
N GLY A 39 17.23 9.62 -4.88
CA GLY A 39 18.15 8.50 -4.89
C GLY A 39 18.01 7.57 -6.11
N ASP A 40 16.78 7.34 -6.59
CA ASP A 40 16.50 6.43 -7.73
C ASP A 40 16.85 7.06 -9.10
N LEU A 41 16.96 8.40 -9.20
CA LEU A 41 17.44 9.10 -10.40
C LEU A 41 18.92 8.84 -10.72
N LYS A 42 19.68 8.28 -9.77
CA LYS A 42 21.13 8.02 -9.94
C LYS A 42 21.46 6.61 -10.41
N GLU A 43 20.49 5.69 -10.44
CA GLU A 43 20.72 4.34 -10.95
C GLU A 43 20.61 4.39 -12.48
N SER A 44 21.71 4.17 -13.20
CA SER A 44 21.77 4.35 -14.66
C SER A 44 20.66 3.56 -15.37
N GLU A 45 19.78 4.29 -16.05
CA GLU A 45 18.61 3.74 -16.76
C GLU A 45 19.00 2.83 -17.95
N GLU A 46 20.27 2.82 -18.34
CA GLU A 46 20.76 2.31 -19.62
C GLU A 46 20.71 0.78 -19.80
N ASN A 47 20.38 -0.01 -18.77
CA ASN A 47 20.29 -1.48 -18.87
C ASN A 47 19.15 -2.11 -18.05
N GLN A 48 18.16 -1.33 -17.60
CA GLN A 48 17.05 -1.86 -16.80
C GLN A 48 16.01 -2.53 -17.70
N SER A 49 15.52 -3.70 -17.29
CA SER A 49 14.45 -4.39 -18.04
C SER A 49 13.21 -3.48 -18.16
N PRO A 50 12.45 -3.55 -19.27
CA PRO A 50 11.24 -2.75 -19.43
C PRO A 50 10.22 -3.02 -18.31
N PHE A 51 10.21 -4.22 -17.75
CA PHE A 51 9.37 -4.56 -16.59
C PHE A 51 9.79 -3.82 -15.31
N LEU A 52 11.10 -3.67 -15.08
CA LEU A 52 11.61 -2.94 -13.92
C LEU A 52 11.25 -1.45 -14.01
N SER A 53 11.36 -0.84 -15.19
CA SER A 53 11.02 0.58 -15.35
C SER A 53 9.53 0.86 -15.12
N VAL A 54 8.63 -0.02 -15.60
CA VAL A 54 7.19 0.07 -15.30
C VAL A 54 6.92 -0.14 -13.80
N ALA A 55 7.55 -1.14 -13.19
CA ALA A 55 7.37 -1.41 -11.77
C ALA A 55 7.87 -0.26 -10.87
N LYS A 56 9.01 0.35 -11.18
CA LYS A 56 9.52 1.55 -10.48
C LYS A 56 8.58 2.73 -10.62
N ARG A 57 7.97 2.94 -11.80
CA ARG A 57 6.95 3.98 -11.99
C ARG A 57 5.72 3.72 -11.13
N ALA A 58 5.23 2.47 -11.09
CA ALA A 58 4.09 2.09 -10.25
C ALA A 58 4.40 2.27 -8.76
N MET A 59 5.61 1.92 -8.33
CA MET A 59 6.07 2.14 -6.97
C MET A 59 6.09 3.61 -6.59
N ARG A 60 6.68 4.49 -7.41
CA ARG A 60 6.63 5.95 -7.19
C ARG A 60 5.21 6.47 -7.06
N GLU A 61 4.28 5.95 -7.86
CA GLU A 61 2.87 6.33 -7.77
C GLU A 61 2.25 5.93 -6.43
N VAL A 62 2.44 4.68 -5.99
CA VAL A 62 1.95 4.21 -4.68
C VAL A 62 2.55 5.04 -3.56
N LEU A 63 3.84 5.32 -3.60
CA LEU A 63 4.50 6.14 -2.58
C LEU A 63 3.93 7.56 -2.55
N ARG A 64 3.73 8.17 -3.71
CA ARG A 64 3.09 9.48 -3.82
C ARG A 64 1.68 9.49 -3.21
N LEU A 65 0.88 8.47 -3.54
CA LEU A 65 -0.47 8.30 -3.00
C LEU A 65 -0.49 8.11 -1.47
N MET A 66 0.55 7.48 -0.91
CA MET A 66 0.68 7.26 0.52
C MET A 66 1.26 8.46 1.27
N SER A 67 2.11 9.26 0.62
CA SER A 67 2.78 10.43 1.19
C SER A 67 1.94 11.69 1.16
N THR A 68 0.88 11.71 0.36
CA THR A 68 0.07 12.92 0.19
C THR A 68 -0.74 13.17 1.47
N THR A 69 -0.35 14.21 2.22
CA THR A 69 -1.01 14.75 3.43
C THR A 69 -2.44 15.23 3.23
N ASN A 70 -2.89 15.33 1.99
CA ASN A 70 -4.17 15.90 1.68
C ASN A 70 -5.25 14.89 2.09
N GLU A 71 -5.84 15.12 3.27
CA GLU A 71 -7.03 14.39 3.74
C GLU A 71 -8.18 14.42 2.71
N SER A 72 -8.09 15.29 1.69
CA SER A 72 -8.99 15.35 0.54
C SER A 72 -8.74 14.32 -0.56
N LEU A 73 -7.56 13.68 -0.62
CA LEU A 73 -7.26 12.68 -1.65
C LEU A 73 -7.92 11.33 -1.34
N TRP A 74 -8.05 11.01 -0.05
CA TRP A 74 -8.65 9.77 0.44
C TRP A 74 -9.90 10.11 1.24
N THR A 75 -11.05 9.80 0.67
CA THR A 75 -12.36 10.03 1.31
C THR A 75 -12.74 8.83 2.16
N THR A 76 -13.02 9.07 3.45
CA THR A 76 -13.52 8.06 4.38
C THR A 76 -15.04 8.17 4.47
N ASN A 77 -15.75 7.10 4.12
CA ASN A 77 -17.20 7.04 4.31
C ASN A 77 -17.48 6.70 5.78
N HIS A 78 -17.68 7.72 6.61
CA HIS A 78 -18.07 7.54 8.02
C HIS A 78 -19.51 7.07 8.22
N SER A 79 -20.28 6.90 7.14
CA SER A 79 -21.74 6.71 7.19
C SER A 79 -22.21 5.27 6.99
N ASN A 80 -21.36 4.31 6.58
CA ASN A 80 -21.74 2.91 6.39
C ASN A 80 -20.60 1.99 6.84
N GLU A 81 -20.93 0.74 7.17
CA GLU A 81 -20.02 -0.37 7.56
C GLU A 81 -18.93 -0.73 6.52
N ALA A 82 -18.75 0.08 5.46
CA ALA A 82 -17.69 -0.06 4.48
C ALA A 82 -16.36 0.40 5.10
N VAL A 83 -15.54 -0.58 5.51
CA VAL A 83 -14.18 -0.38 6.00
C VAL A 83 -13.28 0.05 4.83
N GLY A 84 -12.55 1.16 4.99
CA GLY A 84 -11.53 1.63 4.03
C GLY A 84 -11.76 3.04 3.47
N ALA A 85 -10.72 3.60 2.85
CA ALA A 85 -10.76 4.91 2.20
C ALA A 85 -10.79 4.79 0.67
N ILE A 86 -11.54 5.67 0.00
CA ILE A 86 -11.70 5.70 -1.47
C ILE A 86 -10.94 6.91 -2.02
N LEU A 87 -10.23 6.71 -3.14
CA LEU A 87 -9.49 7.79 -3.80
C LEU A 87 -10.46 8.78 -4.46
N ASP A 88 -10.33 10.06 -4.14
CA ASP A 88 -11.01 11.13 -4.87
C ASP A 88 -10.43 11.21 -6.28
N ARG A 89 -11.25 10.86 -7.27
CA ARG A 89 -10.83 10.79 -8.67
C ARG A 89 -10.37 12.13 -9.21
N GLN A 90 -11.02 13.24 -8.84
CA GLN A 90 -10.69 14.55 -9.37
C GLN A 90 -9.36 15.03 -8.81
N MET A 91 -9.14 14.86 -7.50
CA MET A 91 -7.89 15.16 -6.84
C MET A 91 -6.75 14.30 -7.41
N TYR A 92 -7.01 13.02 -7.65
CA TYR A 92 -6.04 12.13 -8.28
C TYR A 92 -5.67 12.56 -9.71
N MET A 93 -6.66 12.94 -10.53
CA MET A 93 -6.39 13.46 -11.88
C MET A 93 -5.54 14.75 -11.81
N ASN A 94 -5.77 15.61 -10.82
CA ASN A 94 -4.99 16.84 -10.60
C ASN A 94 -3.52 16.58 -10.19
N LEU A 95 -3.17 15.38 -9.69
CA LEU A 95 -1.77 15.03 -9.41
C LEU A 95 -0.92 14.95 -10.69
N ASN A 96 -1.53 14.92 -11.88
CA ASN A 96 -0.84 14.92 -13.17
C ASN A 96 0.23 13.82 -13.30
N SER A 97 -0.01 12.66 -12.66
CA SER A 97 0.90 11.52 -12.72
C SER A 97 0.82 10.81 -14.08
N THR A 98 1.76 9.90 -14.34
CA THR A 98 1.64 9.03 -15.53
C THR A 98 0.35 8.22 -15.47
N PHE A 99 0.05 7.61 -14.33
CA PHE A 99 -1.06 6.66 -14.20
C PHE A 99 -2.42 7.36 -14.23
N SER A 100 -2.52 8.58 -13.70
CA SER A 100 -3.76 9.35 -13.79
C SER A 100 -4.13 9.69 -15.23
N LYS A 101 -3.14 9.88 -16.10
CA LYS A 101 -3.36 10.10 -17.56
C LYS A 101 -3.83 8.86 -18.30
N LEU A 102 -3.57 7.66 -17.76
CA LEU A 102 -4.03 6.39 -18.35
C LEU A 102 -5.50 6.09 -18.03
N ILE A 103 -6.12 6.85 -17.12
CA ILE A 103 -7.53 6.70 -16.79
C ILE A 103 -8.38 7.28 -17.93
N SER A 104 -9.04 6.41 -18.70
CA SER A 104 -10.01 6.85 -19.68
C SER A 104 -11.33 7.26 -19.03
N PRO A 105 -12.09 8.20 -19.62
CA PRO A 105 -13.39 8.63 -19.10
C PRO A 105 -14.39 7.47 -18.95
N ASN A 106 -14.30 6.50 -19.85
CA ASN A 106 -15.25 5.38 -19.96
C ASN A 106 -14.83 4.14 -19.15
N ARG A 107 -13.68 4.16 -18.47
CA ARG A 107 -13.25 3.04 -17.63
C ARG A 107 -13.79 3.23 -16.23
N ARG A 108 -14.40 2.17 -15.69
CA ARG A 108 -14.72 2.08 -14.27
C ARG A 108 -13.42 2.03 -13.49
N VAL A 109 -13.22 3.02 -12.61
CA VAL A 109 -12.06 3.12 -11.72
C VAL A 109 -12.52 2.67 -10.34
N GLU A 110 -11.80 1.71 -9.77
CA GLU A 110 -12.03 1.22 -8.41
C GLU A 110 -10.74 1.48 -7.63
N SER A 111 -10.88 1.96 -6.40
CA SER A 111 -9.75 2.24 -5.52
C SER A 111 -10.16 2.01 -4.06
N SER A 112 -9.23 1.51 -3.28
CA SER A 112 -9.41 1.29 -1.85
C SER A 112 -8.05 1.40 -1.17
N LYS A 113 -8.04 1.91 0.06
CA LYS A 113 -6.89 1.92 0.94
C LYS A 113 -7.31 1.43 2.32
N GLU A 114 -6.50 0.53 2.87
CA GLU A 114 -6.67 -0.05 4.20
C GLU A 114 -5.36 0.03 4.98
N GLU A 115 -5.43 0.21 6.29
CA GLU A 115 -4.27 0.22 7.19
C GLU A 115 -4.56 -0.66 8.40
N LEU A 116 -3.70 -1.65 8.64
CA LEU A 116 -3.90 -2.64 9.70
C LEU A 116 -2.59 -2.96 10.43
N ILE A 117 -2.71 -3.19 11.75
CA ILE A 117 -1.62 -3.73 12.57
C ILE A 117 -1.70 -5.26 12.56
N VAL A 118 -0.65 -5.92 12.08
CA VAL A 118 -0.55 -7.38 12.02
C VAL A 118 0.51 -7.88 13.00
N ARG A 119 0.26 -9.02 13.65
CA ARG A 119 1.21 -9.68 14.55
C ARG A 119 2.24 -10.53 13.79
N SER A 120 3.02 -9.90 12.92
CA SER A 120 4.07 -10.54 12.13
C SER A 120 5.23 -9.56 11.91
N SER A 121 6.43 -10.07 11.62
CA SER A 121 7.53 -9.22 11.13
C SER A 121 7.30 -8.83 9.66
N GLY A 122 7.81 -7.66 9.26
CA GLY A 122 7.73 -7.19 7.88
C GLY A 122 8.39 -8.16 6.91
N LYS A 123 9.58 -8.67 7.26
CA LYS A 123 10.29 -9.69 6.47
C LYS A 123 9.44 -10.95 6.24
N HIS A 124 8.77 -11.46 7.28
CA HIS A 124 7.92 -12.65 7.13
C HIS A 124 6.74 -12.39 6.17
N LEU A 125 6.10 -11.22 6.28
CA LEU A 125 5.02 -10.83 5.37
C LEU A 125 5.51 -10.71 3.92
N VAL A 126 6.70 -10.14 3.71
CA VAL A 126 7.31 -10.03 2.39
C VAL A 126 7.60 -11.40 1.78
N GLU A 127 8.21 -12.31 2.55
CA GLU A 127 8.46 -13.69 2.09
C GLU A 127 7.16 -14.43 1.77
N LEU A 128 6.12 -14.24 2.58
CA LEU A 128 4.80 -14.82 2.37
C LEU A 128 4.15 -14.28 1.09
N ILE A 129 4.20 -12.97 0.84
CA ILE A 129 3.59 -12.33 -0.34
C ILE A 129 4.37 -12.66 -1.61
N LEU A 130 5.70 -12.74 -1.57
CA LEU A 130 6.51 -13.05 -2.76
C LEU A 130 6.42 -14.52 -3.20
N ASP A 131 6.10 -15.43 -2.28
CA ASP A 131 5.91 -16.85 -2.58
C ASP A 131 4.45 -17.09 -3.01
N SER A 132 4.24 -17.50 -4.27
CA SER A 132 2.88 -17.64 -4.82
C SER A 132 2.03 -18.67 -4.06
N GLU A 133 2.64 -19.77 -3.62
CA GLU A 133 1.91 -20.83 -2.92
C GLU A 133 1.53 -20.37 -1.51
N LYS A 134 2.45 -19.73 -0.79
CA LYS A 134 2.15 -19.17 0.54
C LYS A 134 1.13 -18.05 0.46
N TRP A 135 1.27 -17.15 -0.52
CA TRP A 135 0.33 -16.05 -0.74
C TRP A 135 -1.11 -16.56 -0.93
N ALA A 136 -1.33 -17.54 -1.82
CA ALA A 136 -2.65 -18.13 -2.02
C ALA A 136 -3.18 -18.83 -0.76
N LYS A 137 -2.33 -19.61 -0.07
CA LYS A 137 -2.72 -20.29 1.18
C LYS A 137 -3.06 -19.34 2.33
N SER A 138 -2.43 -18.17 2.39
CA SER A 138 -2.64 -17.20 3.46
C SER A 138 -3.86 -16.31 3.23
N PHE A 139 -4.30 -16.13 1.98
CA PHE A 139 -5.47 -15.32 1.63
C PHE A 139 -6.52 -16.09 0.83
N PRO A 140 -6.98 -17.26 1.29
CA PRO A 140 -7.81 -18.17 0.50
C PRO A 140 -9.23 -17.64 0.24
N THR A 141 -9.64 -16.55 0.89
CA THR A 141 -10.92 -15.85 0.67
C THR A 141 -10.83 -14.74 -0.38
N ILE A 142 -9.62 -14.48 -0.91
CA ILE A 142 -9.34 -13.43 -1.88
C ILE A 142 -8.61 -14.01 -3.07
N VAL A 143 -7.55 -14.80 -2.83
CA VAL A 143 -6.69 -15.40 -3.83
C VAL A 143 -7.04 -16.88 -3.93
N SER A 144 -7.71 -17.28 -5.01
CA SER A 144 -8.04 -18.70 -5.26
C SER A 144 -6.84 -19.47 -5.79
N ASN A 145 -6.01 -18.81 -6.61
CA ASN A 145 -4.82 -19.42 -7.20
C ASN A 145 -3.74 -18.37 -7.43
N ALA A 146 -2.47 -18.78 -7.37
CA ALA A 146 -1.36 -17.93 -7.73
C ALA A 146 -0.19 -18.75 -8.26
N LYS A 147 0.51 -18.23 -9.26
CA LYS A 147 1.65 -18.87 -9.88
C LYS A 147 2.72 -17.85 -10.26
N THR A 148 3.96 -18.11 -9.88
CA THR A 148 5.11 -17.38 -10.43
C THR A 148 5.40 -17.91 -11.84
N VAL A 149 5.32 -17.02 -12.83
CA VAL A 149 5.61 -17.32 -14.24
C VAL A 149 7.10 -17.20 -14.51
N HIS A 150 7.73 -16.14 -14.01
CA HIS A 150 9.13 -15.87 -14.23
C HIS A 150 9.72 -15.02 -13.11
N VAL A 151 10.97 -15.28 -12.72
CA VAL A 151 11.71 -14.49 -11.73
C VAL A 151 12.81 -13.73 -12.46
N PHE A 152 12.64 -12.41 -12.60
CA PHE A 152 13.66 -11.55 -13.22
C PHE A 152 14.79 -11.23 -12.25
N ASN A 153 14.45 -11.02 -10.97
CA ASN A 153 15.39 -10.81 -9.89
C ASN A 153 14.81 -11.42 -8.61
N ALA A 154 15.58 -12.27 -7.92
CA ALA A 154 15.16 -12.80 -6.62
C ALA A 154 15.24 -11.73 -5.51
N GLY A 155 15.94 -10.64 -5.72
CA GLY A 155 16.26 -9.66 -4.68
C GLY A 155 17.35 -10.18 -3.74
N THR A 156 17.80 -9.31 -2.83
CA THR A 156 18.84 -9.66 -1.85
C THR A 156 18.39 -10.82 -0.96
N PRO A 157 19.29 -11.76 -0.61
CA PRO A 157 18.92 -12.91 0.23
C PRO A 157 18.40 -12.54 1.61
N GLU A 158 18.87 -11.42 2.17
CA GLU A 158 18.55 -11.02 3.53
C GLU A 158 17.15 -10.43 3.67
N ASN A 159 16.74 -9.58 2.73
CA ASN A 159 15.56 -8.73 2.88
C ASN A 159 14.73 -8.60 1.59
N ARG A 160 15.03 -9.37 0.54
CA ARG A 160 14.28 -9.40 -0.73
C ARG A 160 14.22 -8.05 -1.44
N ASN A 161 15.13 -7.12 -1.10
CA ASN A 161 15.20 -5.84 -1.76
C ASN A 161 15.53 -6.02 -3.25
N GLY A 162 14.75 -5.36 -4.11
CA GLY A 162 14.89 -5.43 -5.56
C GLY A 162 14.27 -6.68 -6.21
N ALA A 163 13.54 -7.52 -5.47
CA ALA A 163 12.91 -8.69 -6.05
C ALA A 163 11.86 -8.30 -7.10
N LEU A 164 11.91 -8.94 -8.26
CA LEU A 164 11.08 -8.66 -9.43
C LEU A 164 10.65 -9.98 -10.10
N GLN A 165 9.35 -10.22 -10.21
CA GLN A 165 8.80 -11.44 -10.78
C GLN A 165 7.50 -11.20 -11.55
N ALA A 166 7.29 -11.95 -12.64
CA ALA A 166 6.00 -12.04 -13.31
C ALA A 166 5.16 -13.13 -12.66
N MET A 167 3.89 -12.82 -12.40
CA MET A 167 2.95 -13.72 -11.73
C MET A 167 1.60 -13.74 -12.42
N VAL A 168 0.90 -14.85 -12.24
CA VAL A 168 -0.55 -14.95 -12.43
C VAL A 168 -1.18 -15.05 -11.06
N GLY A 169 -2.22 -14.25 -10.81
CA GLY A 169 -3.07 -14.34 -9.63
C GLY A 169 -4.52 -14.43 -10.05
N GLU A 170 -5.22 -15.43 -9.53
CA GLU A 170 -6.66 -15.57 -9.66
C GLU A 170 -7.29 -15.11 -8.35
N MET A 171 -8.14 -14.08 -8.44
CA MET A 171 -8.82 -13.51 -7.29
C MET A 171 -10.33 -13.70 -7.41
N HIS A 172 -10.96 -14.08 -6.31
CA HIS A 172 -12.41 -14.11 -6.21
C HIS A 172 -12.88 -13.06 -5.23
N ILE A 173 -14.13 -12.63 -5.39
CA ILE A 173 -14.84 -11.94 -4.34
C ILE A 173 -15.77 -12.95 -3.67
N LEU A 174 -16.15 -12.71 -2.41
CA LEU A 174 -17.08 -13.56 -1.67
C LEU A 174 -18.53 -13.38 -2.13
N SER A 175 -18.77 -13.39 -3.45
CA SER A 175 -20.08 -13.32 -4.07
C SER A 175 -20.18 -14.40 -5.15
N PRO A 176 -21.17 -15.32 -5.06
CA PRO A 176 -21.34 -16.39 -6.04
C PRO A 176 -21.77 -15.87 -7.42
N LEU A 177 -22.18 -14.60 -7.52
CA LEU A 177 -22.62 -13.96 -8.77
C LEU A 177 -21.49 -13.29 -9.55
N VAL A 178 -20.27 -13.26 -9.00
CA VAL A 178 -19.12 -12.63 -9.65
C VAL A 178 -18.06 -13.68 -9.89
N PRO A 179 -17.70 -13.95 -11.15
CA PRO A 179 -16.65 -14.92 -11.46
C PRO A 179 -15.29 -14.43 -10.94
N SER A 180 -14.39 -15.37 -10.74
CA SER A 180 -13.00 -15.04 -10.43
C SER A 180 -12.37 -14.22 -11.57
N ARG A 181 -11.43 -13.36 -11.20
CA ARG A 181 -10.66 -12.51 -12.11
C ARG A 181 -9.22 -13.00 -12.12
N GLU A 182 -8.72 -13.31 -13.31
CA GLU A 182 -7.32 -13.65 -13.54
C GLU A 182 -6.52 -12.38 -13.90
N PHE A 183 -5.38 -12.19 -13.24
CA PHE A 183 -4.48 -11.06 -13.46
C PHE A 183 -3.08 -11.58 -13.80
N TYR A 184 -2.49 -11.00 -14.83
CA TYR A 184 -1.07 -11.14 -15.16
C TYR A 184 -0.39 -9.86 -14.74
N PHE A 185 0.59 -9.94 -13.85
CA PHE A 185 1.23 -8.75 -13.31
C PHE A 185 2.70 -8.98 -12.99
N ILE A 186 3.42 -7.87 -12.96
CA ILE A 186 4.77 -7.80 -12.42
C ILE A 186 4.68 -7.40 -10.95
N ARG A 187 5.24 -8.23 -10.07
CA ARG A 187 5.41 -7.95 -8.63
C ARG A 187 6.83 -7.46 -8.38
N TYR A 188 6.96 -6.26 -7.82
CA TYR A 188 8.24 -5.66 -7.45
C TYR A 188 8.28 -5.32 -5.96
N CYS A 189 9.31 -5.78 -5.27
CA CYS A 189 9.53 -5.58 -3.85
C CYS A 189 10.81 -4.78 -3.61
N ARG A 190 10.70 -3.73 -2.80
CA ARG A 190 11.83 -2.88 -2.41
C ARG A 190 11.75 -2.59 -0.92
N GLN A 191 12.91 -2.62 -0.27
CA GLN A 191 13.06 -2.21 1.12
C GLN A 191 13.61 -0.77 1.15
N PHE A 192 13.03 0.11 1.95
CA PHE A 192 13.37 1.52 1.99
C PHE A 192 14.05 1.95 3.29
N SER A 193 13.80 1.23 4.37
CA SER A 193 14.45 1.44 5.65
C SER A 193 14.66 0.09 6.34
N ASN A 194 15.37 0.10 7.48
CA ASN A 194 15.45 -1.06 8.36
C ASN A 194 14.04 -1.36 8.90
N ASN A 195 13.29 -2.20 8.17
CA ASN A 195 11.95 -2.74 8.42
C ASN A 195 10.78 -2.20 7.59
N ASP A 196 11.01 -1.32 6.61
CA ASP A 196 9.94 -0.85 5.71
C ASP A 196 10.09 -1.41 4.30
N TRP A 197 9.05 -2.09 3.83
CA TRP A 197 8.96 -2.64 2.48
C TRP A 197 7.76 -2.08 1.74
N VAL A 198 7.90 -1.96 0.43
CA VAL A 198 6.78 -1.75 -0.48
C VAL A 198 6.82 -2.86 -1.52
N ILE A 199 5.66 -3.47 -1.72
CA ILE A 199 5.41 -4.43 -2.79
C ILE A 199 4.37 -3.80 -3.70
N VAL A 200 4.66 -3.74 -5.00
CA VAL A 200 3.71 -3.28 -6.01
C VAL A 200 3.47 -4.34 -7.05
N ASP A 201 2.21 -4.47 -7.44
CA ASP A 201 1.75 -5.31 -8.54
C ASP A 201 1.25 -4.40 -9.67
N VAL A 202 1.74 -4.60 -10.89
CA VAL A 202 1.32 -3.84 -12.07
C VAL A 202 1.05 -4.78 -13.25
N SER A 203 -0.16 -4.70 -13.81
CA SER A 203 -0.64 -5.48 -14.95
C SER A 203 -0.50 -4.73 -16.27
#